data_AF-A0AAV5UIH6-F1
#
_entry.id   AF-A0AAV5UIH6-F1
#
_cell.length_a   1.000
_cell.length_b   1.000
_cell.length_c   1.000
_cell.angle_alpha   90.00
_cell.angle_beta   90.00
_cell.angle_gamma   90.00
#
_symmetry.space_group_name_H-M   'P 1'
#
loop_
_entity.id
_entity.type
_entity.pdbx_description
1 polymer ?
#
loop_
_entity_poly.entity_id
_entity_poly.type
_entity_poly.pdbx_seq_one_letter_code
_entity_poly.pdbx_strand_id
1 'polypeptide(L)'
;MICTHLRTSIHNKLYPPNDDHRRLLLVTLDGFRFDLLNETTMPILHRWVKSGTHFVNGVYSQVPSDTGPNHESIATGLTAES
;
A
#
# COMPACT_ATOMS: atom_id res chain seq x y z
N MET A 1 3.53 0.80 -2.93
CA MET A 1 2.81 -0.40 -2.44
C MET A 1 3.50 -0.90 -1.18
N ILE A 2 2.87 -0.74 -0.02
CA ILE A 2 3.35 -1.24 1.27
C ILE A 2 2.65 -2.58 1.50
N CYS A 3 3.40 -3.67 1.59
CA CYS A 3 2.87 -5.00 1.85
C CYS A 3 3.22 -5.38 3.29
N THR A 4 2.46 -4.88 4.26
CA THR A 4 2.65 -5.32 5.65
C THR A 4 1.88 -6.61 5.87
N HIS A 5 2.60 -7.71 6.16
CA HIS A 5 1.99 -8.85 6.86
C HIS A 5 1.55 -8.35 8.25
N LEU A 6 0.25 -8.19 8.44
CA LEU A 6 -0.35 -7.85 9.73
C LEU A 6 -0.19 -9.04 10.68
N ARG A 7 0.98 -9.18 11.30
CA ARG A 7 1.26 -10.26 12.25
C ARG A 7 0.55 -10.00 13.58
N THR A 8 -0.43 -10.88 13.84
CA THR A 8 -0.86 -11.47 15.11
C THR A 8 -1.54 -10.63 16.21
N SER A 9 -1.33 -9.33 16.36
CA SER A 9 -1.96 -8.60 17.50
C SER A 9 -3.43 -8.17 17.27
N ILE A 10 -3.84 -8.04 16.01
CA ILE A 10 -5.20 -7.63 15.60
C ILE A 10 -6.11 -8.80 15.18
N HIS A 11 -5.58 -10.02 15.19
CA HIS A 11 -6.28 -11.21 14.69
C HIS A 11 -7.56 -11.54 15.47
N ASN A 12 -7.63 -11.23 16.76
CA ASN A 12 -8.78 -11.59 17.60
C ASN A 12 -9.86 -10.50 17.72
N LYS A 13 -9.61 -9.28 17.23
CA LYS A 13 -10.52 -8.13 17.42
C LYS A 13 -11.25 -7.70 16.15
N LEU A 14 -10.76 -8.13 14.98
CA LEU A 14 -11.32 -7.75 13.66
C LEU A 14 -11.95 -8.92 12.90
N TYR A 15 -11.78 -10.16 13.38
CA TYR A 15 -12.33 -11.35 12.73
C TYR A 15 -13.46 -11.91 13.59
N PRO A 16 -14.72 -11.93 13.10
CA PRO A 16 -15.75 -12.73 13.74
C PRO A 16 -15.30 -14.21 13.70
N PRO A 17 -15.68 -15.03 14.68
CA PRO A 17 -15.10 -16.36 14.91
C PRO A 17 -15.25 -17.38 13.75
N ASN A 18 -15.89 -17.02 12.64
CA ASN A 18 -16.17 -17.88 11.48
C ASN A 18 -15.82 -17.25 10.11
N ASP A 19 -14.96 -16.23 10.05
CA ASP A 19 -14.51 -15.66 8.76
C ASP A 19 -13.12 -16.22 8.41
N ASP A 20 -13.09 -17.27 7.59
CA ASP A 20 -11.87 -17.91 7.09
C ASP A 20 -11.18 -17.07 5.99
N HIS A 21 -11.77 -15.93 5.61
CA HIS A 21 -11.22 -15.04 4.60
C HIS A 21 -10.33 -13.97 5.22
N ARG A 22 -9.05 -13.98 4.83
CA ARG A 22 -8.14 -12.86 5.10
C ARG A 22 -8.60 -11.63 4.30
N ARG A 23 -9.00 -10.57 5.01
CA ARG A 23 -9.41 -9.31 4.39
C ARG A 23 -8.18 -8.51 3.96
N LEU A 24 -8.21 -8.02 2.73
CA LEU A 24 -7.17 -7.15 2.17
C LEU A 24 -7.68 -5.71 2.13
N LEU A 25 -6.95 -4.79 2.77
CA LEU A 25 -7.19 -3.36 2.67
C LEU A 25 -6.12 -2.74 1.78
N LEU A 26 -6.54 -2.22 0.63
CA LEU A 26 -5.69 -1.42 -0.25
C LEU A 26 -5.92 0.06 0.04
N VAL A 27 -4.86 0.77 0.45
CA VAL A 27 -4.88 2.22 0.69
C VAL A 27 -3.94 2.89 -0.30
N THR A 28 -4.46 3.81 -1.10
CA THR A 28 -3.70 4.61 -2.07
C THR A 28 -3.55 6.04 -1.58
N LEU A 29 -2.32 6.57 -1.59
CA LEU A 29 -2.02 7.97 -1.29
C LEU A 29 -1.64 8.65 -2.60
N ASP A 30 -2.51 9.53 -3.11
CA ASP A 30 -2.29 10.20 -4.38
C ASP A 30 -1.09 11.17 -4.30
N GLY A 31 -0.30 11.26 -5.36
CA GLY A 31 0.90 12.09 -5.43
C GLY A 31 2.00 11.75 -4.42
N PHE A 32 1.93 10.59 -3.74
CA PHE A 32 2.92 10.22 -2.72
C PHE A 32 4.24 9.75 -3.34
N ARG A 33 5.22 10.66 -3.42
CA ARG A 33 6.57 10.37 -3.92
C ARG A 33 7.39 9.63 -2.85
N PHE A 34 8.24 8.68 -3.28
CA PHE A 34 8.92 7.75 -2.38
C PHE A 34 9.90 8.43 -1.40
N ASP A 35 10.48 9.57 -1.77
CA ASP A 35 11.41 10.37 -0.95
C ASP A 35 10.73 11.12 0.20
N LEU A 36 9.41 11.30 0.14
CA LEU A 36 8.62 11.83 1.25
C LEU A 36 8.50 10.83 2.41
N LEU A 37 8.80 9.55 2.17
CA LEU A 37 8.82 8.53 3.19
C LEU A 37 10.12 8.57 4.00
N ASN A 38 10.20 9.53 4.93
CA ASN A 38 11.32 9.67 5.85
C ASN A 38 10.85 9.87 7.31
N GLU A 39 11.76 9.70 8.27
CA GLU A 39 11.47 9.81 9.71
C GLU A 39 10.96 11.20 10.11
N THR A 40 11.38 12.24 9.39
CA THR A 40 11.09 13.65 9.71
C THR A 40 9.73 14.10 9.18
N THR A 41 9.37 13.70 7.96
CA THR A 41 8.15 14.14 7.26
C THR A 41 6.96 13.27 7.65
N MET A 42 7.16 11.96 7.79
CA MET A 42 6.08 10.98 7.96
C MET A 42 6.44 9.92 9.02
N PRO A 43 6.64 10.27 10.30
CA PRO A 43 7.18 9.37 11.32
C PRO A 43 6.33 8.12 11.55
N ILE A 44 5.01 8.26 11.55
CA ILE A 44 4.07 7.13 11.75
C ILE A 44 4.14 6.18 10.56
N LEU A 45 4.08 6.72 9.34
CA LEU A 45 4.12 5.91 8.13
C LEU A 45 5.48 5.23 8.00
N HIS A 46 6.58 5.96 8.20
CA HIS A 46 7.94 5.42 8.17
C HIS A 46 8.11 4.24 9.16
N ARG A 47 7.63 4.37 10.40
CA ARG A 47 7.65 3.28 11.37
C ARG A 47 6.82 2.08 10.90
N TRP A 48 5.63 2.32 10.35
CA TRP A 48 4.77 1.25 9.85
C TRP A 48 5.42 0.50 8.68
N VAL A 49 5.99 1.22 7.72
CA VAL A 49 6.66 0.67 6.54
C VAL A 49 7.92 -0.13 6.93
N LYS A 50 8.71 0.36 7.90
CA LYS A 50 9.86 -0.36 8.47
C LYS A 50 9.48 -1.67 9.17
N SER A 51 8.29 -1.74 9.75
CA SER A 51 7.80 -2.94 10.46
C SER A 51 7.25 -4.04 9.53
N GLY A 52 7.01 -3.72 8.25
CA GLY A 52 6.51 -4.66 7.24
C GLY A 52 7.39 -4.74 6.00
N THR A 53 6.82 -5.21 4.89
CA THR A 53 7.53 -5.30 3.61
C THR A 53 7.25 -4.05 2.77
N HIS A 54 8.31 -3.48 2.19
CA HIS A 54 8.23 -2.30 1.35
C HIS A 54 9.31 -2.27 0.29
N PHE A 55 9.08 -1.47 -0.76
CA PHE A 55 10.06 -1.22 -1.80
C PHE A 55 11.01 -0.09 -1.38
N VAL A 56 12.30 -0.40 -1.29
CA VAL A 56 13.33 0.56 -0.84
C VAL A 56 13.51 1.72 -1.82
N ASN A 57 13.31 1.46 -3.12
CA ASN A 57 13.51 2.44 -4.19
C ASN A 57 12.19 2.99 -4.77
N GLY A 58 11.08 2.88 -4.01
CA GLY A 58 9.76 3.27 -4.49
C GLY A 58 9.15 2.30 -5.49
N VAL A 59 8.07 2.75 -6.15
CA VAL A 59 7.34 2.00 -7.18
C VAL A 59 7.16 2.92 -8.38
N TYR A 60 7.31 2.37 -9.58
CA TYR A 60 7.11 3.12 -10.82
C TYR A 60 5.62 3.28 -11.12
N SER A 61 5.26 4.50 -11.51
CA SER A 61 3.94 4.86 -12.05
C SER A 61 3.79 4.37 -13.49
N GLN A 62 2.55 4.18 -13.94
CA GLN A 62 2.22 4.09 -15.36
C GLN A 62 2.55 5.42 -16.06
N VAL A 63 2.68 5.36 -17.39
CA VAL A 63 2.83 6.52 -18.27
C VAL A 63 1.51 6.71 -19.02
N PRO A 64 0.88 7.90 -18.99
CA PRO A 64 1.26 9.10 -18.23
C PRO A 64 1.07 8.92 -16.71
N SER A 65 1.86 9.64 -15.91
CA SER A 65 1.78 9.60 -14.45
C SER A 65 0.61 10.43 -13.91
N ASP A 66 -0.60 9.97 -14.20
CA ASP A 66 -1.86 10.61 -13.84
C ASP A 66 -2.67 9.74 -12.85
N THR A 67 -3.51 10.36 -12.03
CA THR A 67 -4.22 9.70 -10.92
C THR A 67 -5.11 8.57 -11.42
N GLY A 68 -5.92 8.83 -12.45
CA GLY A 68 -6.89 7.87 -12.99
C GLY A 68 -6.24 6.58 -13.51
N PRO A 69 -5.38 6.66 -14.56
CA PRO A 69 -4.73 5.49 -15.12
C PRO A 69 -3.90 4.70 -14.11
N ASN A 70 -3.23 5.37 -13.16
CA ASN A 70 -2.48 4.69 -12.11
C ASN A 70 -3.39 3.92 -11.15
N HIS A 71 -4.46 4.55 -10.65
CA HIS A 71 -5.37 3.91 -9.71
C HIS A 71 -6.09 2.73 -10.36
N GLU A 72 -6.51 2.88 -11.61
CA GLU A 72 -7.13 1.80 -12.37
C GLU A 72 -6.14 0.65 -12.65
N SER A 73 -4.89 0.96 -13.01
CA SER A 73 -3.87 -0.07 -13.26
C SER A 73 -3.54 -0.92 -12.03
N ILE A 74 -3.63 -0.33 -10.82
CA ILE A 74 -3.42 -1.07 -9.57
C ILE A 74 -4.56 -2.08 -9.33
N ALA A 75 -5.80 -1.70 -9.67
CA ALA A 75 -6.96 -2.55 -9.48
C ALA A 75 -7.10 -3.62 -10.57
N THR A 76 -6.73 -3.30 -11.81
CA THR A 76 -6.94 -4.16 -12.99
C THR A 76 -5.69 -4.95 -13.39
N GLY A 77 -4.50 -4.46 -13.05
CA GLY A 77 -3.23 -4.99 -13.55
C GLY A 77 -2.97 -4.65 -15.02
N LEU A 78 -3.78 -3.80 -15.65
CA LEU A 78 -3.65 -3.41 -17.05
C LEU A 78 -2.87 -2.10 -17.19
N THR A 79 -2.28 -1.89 -18.37
CA THR A 79 -1.63 -0.61 -18.71
C THR A 79 -2.67 0.42 -19.11
N ALA A 80 -2.29 1.70 -19.10
CA ALA A 80 -3.17 2.78 -19.56
C ALA A 80 -3.58 2.68 -21.04
N GLU A 81 -2.89 1.86 -21.83
CA GLU A 81 -3.13 1.67 -23.27
C GLU A 81 -4.07 0.49 -23.58
N SER A 82 -4.40 -0.34 -22.57
CA SER A 82 -5.26 -1.53 -22.71
C SER A 82 -6.72 -1.19 -22.57
#